data_AF-A0A524EFL9-F1
#
_entry.id   AF-A0A524EFL9-F1
#
_cell.length_a   1.000
_cell.length_b   1.000
_cell.length_c   1.000
_cell.angle_alpha   90.00
_cell.angle_beta   90.00
_cell.angle_gamma   90.00
#
_symmetry.space_group_name_H-M   'P 1'
#
loop_
_entity.id
_entity.type
_entity.pdbx_description
1 polymer ?
#
loop_
_entity_poly.entity_id
_entity_poly.type
_entity_poly.pdbx_seq_one_letter_code
_entity_poly.pdbx_strand_id
1 'polypeptide(L)'
;MKKLDQFDLQFRFSGSERIMPVEVFVERESTIIVLDCSCCEEMISSRLPGGVLIPIASSLKEFFEERQMRNIKVTMTGTSMMREYSGVLDTSEVPEMKSVLENSISKFSKIRSS
;
A
#
# COMPACT_ATOMS: atom_id res chain seq x y z
N MET A 1 -12.01 14.68 -5.12
CA MET A 1 -10.91 14.00 -4.41
C MET A 1 -10.14 14.98 -3.51
N LYS A 2 -9.89 14.62 -2.24
CA LYS A 2 -9.10 15.38 -1.25
C LYS A 2 -7.92 14.51 -0.78
N LYS A 3 -6.69 15.03 -0.80
CA LYS A 3 -5.53 14.36 -0.20
C LYS A 3 -5.62 14.45 1.32
N LEU A 4 -5.54 13.31 2.00
CA LEU A 4 -5.45 13.23 3.46
C LEU A 4 -4.01 13.33 3.92
N ASP A 5 -3.13 12.54 3.31
CA ASP A 5 -1.73 12.44 3.73
C ASP A 5 -0.83 11.84 2.63
N GLN A 6 0.47 11.87 2.87
CA GLN A 6 1.51 11.23 2.08
C GLN A 6 2.63 10.73 2.99
N PHE A 7 3.13 9.53 2.72
CA PHE A 7 4.30 8.99 3.40
C PHE A 7 5.08 8.03 2.50
N ASP A 8 6.31 7.75 2.89
CA ASP A 8 7.18 6.83 2.19
C ASP A 8 7.30 5.50 2.94
N LEU A 9 7.17 4.39 2.21
CA LEU A 9 7.48 3.05 2.69
C LEU A 9 8.92 2.69 2.30
N GLN A 10 9.76 2.45 3.30
CA GLN A 10 11.14 2.02 3.10
C GLN A 10 11.27 0.51 3.24
N PHE A 11 11.94 -0.12 2.28
CA PHE A 11 12.17 -1.57 2.31
C PHE A 11 13.43 -1.98 1.58
N ARG A 12 13.88 -3.21 1.84
CA ARG A 12 14.96 -3.84 1.08
C ARG A 12 14.40 -4.90 0.15
N PHE A 13 14.79 -4.82 -1.12
CA PHE A 13 14.52 -5.84 -2.13
C PHE A 13 15.78 -6.09 -2.96
N SER A 14 16.11 -7.37 -3.18
CA SER A 14 17.31 -7.78 -3.92
C SER A 14 18.60 -7.10 -3.42
N GLY A 15 18.73 -6.96 -2.09
CA GLY A 15 19.90 -6.36 -1.44
C GLY A 15 19.99 -4.83 -1.52
N SER A 16 19.07 -4.16 -2.22
CA SER A 16 19.03 -2.70 -2.33
C SER A 16 17.91 -2.11 -1.49
N GLU A 17 18.18 -0.95 -0.89
CA GLU A 17 17.14 -0.13 -0.26
C GLU A 17 16.29 0.56 -1.33
N ARG A 18 14.98 0.59 -1.07
CA ARG A 18 13.93 1.11 -1.94
C ARG A 18 12.98 1.96 -1.13
N ILE A 19 12.44 2.98 -1.78
CA ILE A 19 11.48 3.92 -1.21
C ILE A 19 10.27 3.92 -2.13
N MET A 20 9.10 3.57 -1.61
CA MET A 20 7.83 3.58 -2.31
C MET A 20 6.93 4.67 -1.73
N PRO A 21 6.70 5.76 -2.46
CA PRO A 21 5.74 6.79 -2.07
C PRO A 21 4.33 6.22 -1.99
N VAL A 22 3.60 6.63 -0.94
CA VAL A 22 2.19 6.30 -0.73
C VAL A 22 1.41 7.59 -0.53
N GLU A 23 0.32 7.73 -1.28
CA GLU A 23 -0.61 8.83 -1.14
C GLU A 23 -1.99 8.31 -0.71
N VAL A 24 -2.60 9.03 0.22
CA VAL A 24 -3.93 8.72 0.76
C VAL A 24 -4.89 9.83 0.36
N PHE A 25 -5.94 9.47 -0.36
CA PHE A 25 -7.01 10.37 -0.74
C PHE A 25 -8.34 9.88 -0.21
N VAL A 26 -9.27 10.82 -0.04
CA VAL A 26 -10.67 10.53 0.17
C VAL A 26 -11.51 11.23 -0.89
N GLU A 27 -12.55 10.54 -1.34
CA GLU A 27 -13.51 11.06 -2.29
C GLU A 27 -14.90 10.52 -1.94
N ARG A 28 -15.82 11.45 -1.66
CA ARG A 28 -17.21 11.13 -1.30
C ARG A 28 -17.28 10.14 -0.13
N GLU A 29 -17.49 8.87 -0.43
CA GLU A 29 -17.66 7.76 0.52
C GLU A 29 -16.56 6.71 0.32
N SER A 30 -15.39 7.10 -0.18
CA SER A 30 -14.32 6.17 -0.52
C SER A 30 -12.96 6.71 -0.14
N THR A 31 -12.07 5.79 0.23
CA THR A 31 -10.66 6.03 0.52
C THR A 31 -9.84 5.40 -0.60
N ILE A 32 -8.95 6.20 -1.19
CA ILE A 32 -8.11 5.80 -2.30
C ILE A 32 -6.66 5.81 -1.82
N ILE A 33 -5.99 4.67 -1.95
CA ILE A 33 -4.57 4.51 -1.67
C ILE A 33 -3.84 4.39 -2.99
N VAL A 34 -2.87 5.27 -3.22
CA VAL A 34 -2.00 5.23 -4.39
C VAL A 34 -0.60 4.84 -3.93
N LEU A 35 -0.09 3.75 -4.48
CA LEU A 35 1.28 3.28 -4.29
C LEU A 35 2.06 3.59 -5.57
N ASP A 36 3.11 4.39 -5.48
CA ASP A 36 4.05 4.58 -6.59
C ASP A 36 5.15 3.53 -6.51
N CYS A 37 5.02 2.50 -7.34
CA CYS A 37 5.93 1.37 -7.35
C CYS A 37 7.04 1.53 -8.40
N SER A 38 7.36 2.75 -8.85
CA SER A 38 8.49 3.02 -9.75
C SER A 38 9.82 2.49 -9.23
N CYS A 39 9.98 2.38 -7.90
CA CYS A 39 11.16 1.78 -7.28
C CYS A 39 11.28 0.25 -7.46
N CYS A 40 10.22 -0.41 -7.95
CA CYS A 40 10.12 -1.86 -8.06
C CYS A 40 9.21 -2.28 -9.23
N GLU A 41 9.43 -1.74 -10.42
CA GLU A 41 8.65 -2.05 -11.63
C GLU A 41 8.61 -3.55 -11.92
N GLU A 42 9.67 -4.28 -11.57
CA GLU A 42 9.77 -5.73 -11.68
C GLU A 42 8.65 -6.45 -10.92
N MET A 43 8.14 -5.86 -9.83
CA MET A 43 7.06 -6.42 -9.02
C MET A 43 5.66 -6.20 -9.61
N ILE A 44 5.53 -5.27 -10.57
CA ILE A 44 4.30 -4.96 -11.30
C ILE A 44 4.23 -5.70 -12.65
N SER A 45 5.38 -6.09 -13.20
CA SER A 45 5.51 -6.66 -14.56
C SER A 45 4.72 -7.96 -14.82
N SER A 46 4.20 -8.62 -13.78
CA SER A 46 3.43 -9.86 -13.87
C SER A 46 1.93 -9.61 -13.61
N ARG A 47 1.05 -10.46 -14.16
CA ARG A 47 -0.42 -10.39 -13.97
C ARG A 47 -0.90 -10.40 -12.50
N LEU A 48 0.01 -10.62 -11.55
CA LEU A 48 -0.22 -10.59 -10.11
C LEU A 48 0.89 -9.78 -9.44
N PRO A 49 0.60 -8.98 -8.39
CA PRO A 49 1.61 -8.28 -7.63
C PRO A 49 2.62 -9.28 -7.06
N GLY A 50 3.90 -9.09 -7.39
CA GLY A 50 5.00 -9.90 -6.91
C GLY A 50 5.71 -9.27 -5.71
N GLY A 51 6.48 -10.06 -4.97
CA GLY A 51 7.41 -9.54 -3.95
C GLY A 51 6.72 -8.78 -2.81
N VAL A 52 7.22 -7.58 -2.48
CA VAL A 52 6.75 -6.77 -1.35
C VAL A 52 5.35 -6.20 -1.55
N LEU A 53 4.85 -6.18 -2.80
CA LEU A 53 3.49 -5.73 -3.08
C LEU A 53 2.43 -6.67 -2.50
N ILE A 54 2.76 -7.96 -2.31
CA ILE A 54 1.85 -8.95 -1.70
C ILE A 54 1.57 -8.62 -0.23
N PRO A 55 2.57 -8.48 0.67
CA PRO A 55 2.30 -8.13 2.06
C PRO A 55 1.67 -6.74 2.20
N ILE A 56 2.06 -5.74 1.38
CA ILE A 56 1.41 -4.42 1.39
C ILE A 56 -0.08 -4.56 1.04
N ALA A 57 -0.38 -5.27 -0.04
CA ALA A 57 -1.76 -5.52 -0.49
C ALA A 57 -2.61 -6.26 0.56
N SER A 58 -2.04 -7.25 1.25
CA SER A 58 -2.72 -8.01 2.31
C SER A 58 -2.99 -7.13 3.51
N SER A 59 -1.97 -6.39 3.98
CA SER A 59 -2.10 -5.55 5.16
C SER A 59 -3.04 -4.36 4.96
N LEU A 60 -3.07 -3.76 3.76
CA LEU A 60 -4.12 -2.79 3.44
C LEU A 60 -5.51 -3.44 3.51
N LYS A 61 -5.68 -4.64 2.93
CA LYS A 61 -6.96 -5.33 2.97
C LYS A 61 -7.41 -5.58 4.42
N GLU A 62 -6.54 -6.13 5.26
CA GLU A 62 -6.82 -6.40 6.68
C GLU A 62 -7.17 -5.11 7.45
N PHE A 63 -6.35 -4.07 7.31
CA PHE A 63 -6.55 -2.77 7.97
C PHE A 63 -7.92 -2.14 7.67
N PHE A 64 -8.35 -2.19 6.40
CA PHE A 64 -9.64 -1.66 5.98
C PHE A 64 -10.81 -2.59 6.34
N GLU A 65 -10.64 -3.91 6.25
CA GLU A 65 -11.68 -4.88 6.63
C GLU A 65 -12.04 -4.83 8.12
N GLU A 66 -11.04 -4.64 9.00
CA GLU A 66 -11.26 -4.41 10.44
C GLU A 66 -12.15 -3.19 10.71
N ARG A 67 -12.14 -2.21 9.80
CA ARG A 67 -12.94 -0.98 9.83
C ARG A 67 -14.25 -1.09 9.03
N GLN A 68 -14.64 -2.29 8.62
CA GLN A 68 -15.81 -2.54 7.77
C GLN A 68 -15.73 -1.88 6.38
N MET A 69 -14.52 -1.51 5.93
CA MET A 69 -14.28 -0.91 4.63
C MET A 69 -13.84 -1.98 3.63
N ARG A 70 -14.62 -2.18 2.56
CA ARG A 70 -14.36 -3.23 1.57
C ARG A 70 -13.54 -2.66 0.42
N ASN A 71 -12.60 -3.43 -0.10
CA ASN A 71 -11.94 -3.09 -1.36
C ASN A 71 -12.96 -3.18 -2.50
N ILE A 72 -13.21 -2.05 -3.17
CA ILE A 72 -14.18 -1.96 -4.26
C ILE A 72 -13.50 -1.90 -5.62
N LYS A 73 -12.24 -1.47 -5.68
CA LYS A 73 -11.52 -1.34 -6.95
C LYS A 73 -10.01 -1.43 -6.76
N VAL A 74 -9.36 -2.10 -7.70
CA VAL A 74 -7.90 -2.08 -7.87
C VAL A 74 -7.62 -1.66 -9.30
N THR A 75 -6.80 -0.63 -9.48
CA THR A 75 -6.40 -0.13 -10.80
C THR A 75 -4.88 -0.05 -10.87
N MET A 76 -4.29 -0.49 -11.99
CA MET A 76 -2.88 -0.33 -12.28
C MET A 76 -2.72 0.65 -13.44
N THR A 77 -1.94 1.72 -13.25
CA THR A 77 -1.63 2.70 -14.30
C THR A 77 -0.12 2.92 -14.34
N GLY A 78 0.56 2.36 -15.35
CA GLY A 78 2.02 2.38 -15.41
C GLY A 78 2.63 1.70 -14.17
N THR A 79 3.45 2.45 -13.43
CA THR A 79 4.09 2.01 -12.18
C THR A 79 3.24 2.27 -10.94
N SER A 80 2.06 2.86 -11.08
CA SER A 80 1.19 3.18 -9.95
C SER A 80 0.13 2.12 -9.72
N MET A 81 0.00 1.66 -8.48
CA MET A 81 -1.12 0.83 -8.01
C MET A 81 -2.08 1.68 -7.21
N MET A 82 -3.34 1.71 -7.63
CA MET A 82 -4.42 2.37 -6.91
C MET A 82 -5.37 1.34 -6.32
N ARG A 83 -5.74 1.52 -5.05
CA ARG A 83 -6.73 0.70 -4.34
C ARG A 83 -7.78 1.60 -3.74
N GLU A 84 -9.04 1.29 -4.00
CA GLU A 84 -10.20 2.04 -3.53
C GLU A 84 -10.99 1.19 -2.54
N TYR A 85 -11.32 1.79 -1.41
CA TYR A 85 -12.05 1.16 -0.31
C TYR A 85 -13.34 1.93 -0.02
N SER A 86 -14.44 1.20 0.23
CA SER A 86 -15.72 1.78 0.61
C SER A 86 -15.66 2.29 2.05
N GLY A 87 -15.77 3.60 2.24
CA GLY A 87 -15.62 4.28 3.53
C GLY A 87 -14.59 5.39 3.48
N VAL A 88 -14.68 6.33 4.42
CA VAL A 88 -13.77 7.46 4.55
C VAL A 88 -12.87 7.23 5.75
N LEU A 89 -11.57 7.11 5.51
CA LEU A 89 -10.56 7.01 6.56
C LEU A 89 -10.39 8.38 7.25
N ASP A 90 -10.28 8.39 8.58
CA ASP A 90 -9.93 9.62 9.29
C ASP A 90 -8.43 9.92 9.17
N THR A 91 -8.06 11.20 9.17
CA THR A 91 -6.65 11.60 9.10
C THR A 91 -5.84 11.07 10.29
N SER A 92 -6.48 10.92 11.46
CA SER A 92 -5.87 10.37 12.67
C SER A 92 -5.52 8.88 12.57
N GLU A 93 -6.10 8.15 11.61
CA GLU A 93 -5.87 6.71 11.40
C GLU A 93 -4.73 6.43 10.43
N VAL A 94 -4.29 7.43 9.66
CA VAL A 94 -3.20 7.26 8.68
C VAL A 94 -1.87 6.82 9.32
N PRO A 95 -1.45 7.33 10.49
CA PRO A 95 -0.24 6.85 11.16
C PRO A 95 -0.30 5.37 11.54
N GLU A 96 -1.47 4.87 11.93
CA GLU A 96 -1.67 3.44 12.23
C GLU A 96 -1.56 2.60 10.96
N MET A 97 -2.21 3.02 9.88
CA MET A 97 -2.10 2.38 8.57
C MET A 97 -0.63 2.29 8.15
N LYS A 98 0.10 3.40 8.23
CA LYS A 98 1.55 3.43 7.91
C LYS A 98 2.32 2.39 8.73
N SER A 99 2.12 2.36 10.05
CA SER A 99 2.77 1.40 10.93
C SER A 99 2.45 -0.06 10.55
N VAL A 100 1.20 -0.36 10.20
CA VAL A 100 0.78 -1.70 9.75
C VAL A 100 1.53 -2.11 8.47
N LEU A 101 1.68 -1.19 7.51
CA LEU A 101 2.41 -1.45 6.26
C LEU A 101 3.92 -1.61 6.49
N GLU A 102 4.53 -0.75 7.28
CA GLU A 102 5.96 -0.87 7.64
C GLU A 102 6.27 -2.19 8.34
N ASN A 103 5.38 -2.61 9.25
CA ASN A 103 5.50 -3.89 9.95
C ASN A 103 5.37 -5.10 9.01
N SER A 104 4.46 -5.05 8.03
CA SER A 104 4.25 -6.17 7.09
C SER A 104 5.43 -6.33 6.14
N ILE A 105 5.98 -5.22 5.68
CA ILE A 105 7.23 -5.16 4.90
C ILE A 105 8.39 -5.73 5.72
N SER A 106 8.58 -5.26 6.95
CA SER A 106 9.68 -5.71 7.83
C SER A 106 9.65 -7.22 8.06
N LYS A 107 8.45 -7.78 8.29
CA LYS A 107 8.26 -9.24 8.42
C LYS A 107 8.65 -9.98 7.14
N PHE A 108 8.24 -9.48 5.98
CA PHE A 108 8.61 -10.08 4.69
C PHE A 108 10.12 -10.07 4.42
N SER A 109 10.79 -8.95 4.71
CA SER A 109 12.24 -8.83 4.54
C SER A 109 13.04 -9.76 5.48
N LYS A 110 12.57 -9.98 6.72
CA LYS A 110 13.20 -10.92 7.66
C LYS A 110 13.12 -12.38 7.19
N ILE A 111 11.96 -12.78 6.67
CA ILE A 111 11.72 -14.15 6.18
C ILE A 111 12.67 -14.51 5.02
N ARG A 112 13.00 -13.56 4.15
CA ARG A 112 13.90 -13.79 3.00
C ARG A 112 15.40 -13.71 3.33
N SER A 113 15.74 -13.35 4.56
CA SER A 113 17.13 -13.27 5.03
C SER A 113 17.56 -14.52 5.83
N SER A 114 16.69 -15.53 5.92
CA SER A 114 16.90 -16.81 6.62
C SER A 114 16.97 -17.95 5.61
#